data_AF-A0A8S1HQZ6-F1
#
_entry.id   AF-A0A8S1HQZ6-F1
#
_cell.length_a   1.000
_cell.length_b   1.000
_cell.length_c   1.000
_cell.angle_alpha   90.00
_cell.angle_beta   90.00
_cell.angle_gamma   90.00
#
_symmetry.space_group_name_H-M   'P 1'
#
loop_
_entity.id
_entity.type
_entity.pdbx_description
1 polymer ?
#
loop_
_entity_poly.entity_id
_entity_poly.type
_entity_poly.pdbx_seq_one_letter_code
_entity_poly.pdbx_strand_id
1 'polypeptide(L)'
;MTNIPQSFNCNYTISIPVGFIARINIKASLRTNDSVYIFDSFHNNNRVGIVDVNKGAEYNFGPPTGTLRIITSTNMSKLLIDLKFIDVDGTYMPRNYKTGEPAALSTARDATFVFAASTPNEKVSLTPCFNYSSLMPDQIPWSTFVYDGSNAKAPLIGTLDNGVQSSGQYLTILNPYGNTFDNYKCWSLGRQKDYSFTFSALKTVAYTFLAMNNDEIYINKLGFSDKSTGSVSFNSLSPTESNRTILTYSKQSTNCLPQLIPSTRTTMILSQDTISLDVSLNRGDYNKPFVGRCGYVYSPSEWDGRQKAGFSFYLDDSSAQYTFQTAVQELKLTAPGENLQIWSRTTSGAIPLNLTYANTVNDQPGDTLVGNRLEMSFNSNSTTSLAKVYFNIQKSSFSATFGGFLSAMVLAMAASIQ
;
A
#
# COMPACT_ATOMS: atom_id res chain seq x y z
N MET A 1 -18.06 -10.52 -44.28
CA MET A 1 -16.69 -11.04 -44.51
C MET A 1 -16.46 -11.07 -46.01
N THR A 2 -15.35 -10.50 -46.45
CA THR A 2 -14.95 -10.35 -47.86
C THR A 2 -13.75 -11.27 -48.13
N ASN A 3 -13.62 -11.80 -49.35
CA ASN A 3 -12.42 -12.54 -49.74
C ASN A 3 -11.22 -11.59 -49.80
N ILE A 4 -10.06 -12.02 -49.31
CA ILE A 4 -8.79 -11.33 -49.48
C ILE A 4 -8.18 -11.82 -50.82
N PRO A 5 -7.56 -10.95 -51.65
CA PRO A 5 -6.80 -11.39 -52.82
C PRO A 5 -5.69 -12.38 -52.47
N GLN A 6 -5.20 -13.13 -53.46
CA GLN A 6 -3.96 -13.89 -53.34
C GLN A 6 -2.75 -12.95 -53.33
N SER A 7 -1.65 -13.36 -52.68
CA SER A 7 -0.38 -12.60 -52.60
C SER A 7 -0.53 -11.22 -51.98
N PHE A 8 -1.56 -11.02 -51.14
CA PHE A 8 -1.79 -9.77 -50.44
C PHE A 8 -0.73 -9.60 -49.35
N ASN A 9 -0.15 -8.41 -49.21
CA ASN A 9 0.86 -8.10 -48.19
C ASN A 9 0.85 -6.58 -47.95
N CYS A 10 -0.19 -6.10 -47.25
CA CYS A 10 -0.44 -4.67 -47.07
C CYS A 10 -0.53 -4.29 -45.60
N ASN A 11 -0.04 -3.08 -45.29
CA ASN A 11 -0.19 -2.42 -44.00
C ASN A 11 -1.31 -1.38 -44.11
N TYR A 12 -2.21 -1.37 -43.13
CA TYR A 12 -3.24 -0.35 -42.94
C TYR A 12 -2.95 0.40 -41.64
N THR A 13 -2.50 1.65 -41.75
CA THR A 13 -2.26 2.51 -40.59
C THR A 13 -3.51 3.35 -40.31
N ILE A 14 -4.09 3.14 -39.14
CA ILE A 14 -5.23 3.86 -38.59
C ILE A 14 -4.67 5.06 -37.83
N SER A 15 -5.01 6.27 -38.27
CA SER A 15 -4.73 7.51 -37.51
C SER A 15 -5.80 7.69 -36.43
N ILE A 16 -5.40 8.01 -35.20
CA ILE A 16 -6.26 8.02 -34.02
C ILE A 16 -6.28 9.45 -33.44
N PRO A 17 -7.44 10.13 -33.38
CA PRO A 17 -7.53 11.48 -32.83
C PRO A 17 -7.15 11.55 -31.34
N VAL A 18 -6.64 12.70 -30.92
CA VAL A 18 -6.36 13.00 -29.50
C VAL A 18 -7.67 12.96 -28.70
N GLY A 19 -7.65 12.29 -27.54
CA GLY A 19 -8.86 12.01 -26.74
C GLY A 19 -9.63 10.74 -27.13
N PHE A 20 -9.22 10.05 -28.20
CA PHE A 20 -9.89 8.83 -28.69
C PHE A 20 -8.99 7.60 -28.60
N ILE A 21 -9.61 6.43 -28.48
CA ILE A 21 -9.02 5.12 -28.81
C ILE A 21 -9.69 4.56 -30.06
N ALA A 22 -9.01 3.66 -30.78
CA ALA A 22 -9.58 2.94 -31.90
C ALA A 22 -9.77 1.46 -31.56
N ARG A 23 -11.03 1.03 -31.41
CA ARG A 23 -11.41 -0.37 -31.23
C ARG A 23 -11.57 -1.04 -32.59
N ILE A 24 -10.89 -2.16 -32.78
CA ILE A 24 -10.98 -3.00 -33.97
C ILE A 24 -11.52 -4.38 -33.60
N ASN A 25 -12.58 -4.82 -34.29
CA ASN A 25 -13.15 -6.15 -34.20
C ASN A 25 -12.78 -6.94 -35.45
N ILE A 26 -11.96 -7.98 -35.29
CA ILE A 26 -11.43 -8.79 -36.39
C ILE A 26 -12.07 -10.17 -36.35
N LYS A 27 -12.79 -10.52 -37.42
CA LYS A 27 -13.25 -11.89 -37.68
C LYS A 27 -12.76 -12.34 -39.04
N ALA A 28 -12.01 -13.42 -39.09
CA ALA A 28 -11.45 -13.92 -40.34
C ALA A 28 -11.66 -15.43 -40.49
N SER A 29 -11.30 -15.95 -41.65
CA SER A 29 -11.11 -17.38 -41.89
C SER A 29 -9.86 -17.48 -42.76
N LEU A 30 -8.75 -17.86 -42.15
CA LEU A 30 -7.44 -17.88 -42.80
C LEU A 30 -7.09 -19.30 -43.26
N ARG A 31 -6.32 -19.41 -44.34
CA ARG A 31 -5.68 -20.64 -44.77
C ARG A 31 -4.29 -20.79 -44.16
N THR A 32 -3.73 -21.99 -44.24
CA THR A 32 -2.33 -22.25 -43.91
C THR A 32 -1.43 -21.25 -44.63
N ASN A 33 -0.47 -20.66 -43.92
CA ASN A 33 0.44 -19.60 -44.37
C ASN A 33 -0.19 -18.19 -44.59
N ASP A 34 -1.51 -18.03 -44.41
CA ASP A 34 -2.15 -16.71 -44.40
C ASP A 34 -2.16 -16.17 -42.95
N SER A 35 -2.03 -14.85 -42.75
CA SER A 35 -1.88 -14.26 -41.41
C SER A 35 -2.32 -12.80 -41.32
N VAL A 36 -2.85 -12.43 -40.15
CA VAL A 36 -3.17 -11.05 -39.76
C VAL A 36 -2.33 -10.71 -38.53
N TYR A 37 -1.70 -9.54 -38.54
CA TYR A 37 -0.83 -9.03 -37.48
C TYR A 37 -1.32 -7.66 -37.03
N ILE A 38 -1.21 -7.40 -35.74
CA ILE A 38 -1.55 -6.13 -35.09
C ILE A 38 -0.27 -5.55 -34.49
N PHE A 39 -0.05 -4.26 -34.72
CA PHE A 39 1.00 -3.46 -34.11
C PHE A 39 0.41 -2.15 -33.59
N ASP A 40 0.71 -1.77 -32.35
CA ASP A 40 0.44 -0.44 -31.82
C ASP A 40 1.71 0.45 -31.87
N SER A 41 1.61 1.67 -31.36
CA SER A 41 2.68 2.67 -31.35
C SER A 41 3.73 2.44 -30.25
N PHE A 42 3.59 1.42 -29.40
CA PHE A 42 4.45 1.15 -28.24
C PHE A 42 5.23 -0.16 -28.42
N HIS A 43 4.58 -1.21 -28.91
CA HIS A 43 5.15 -2.52 -29.19
C HIS A 43 5.88 -2.56 -30.54
N ASN A 44 6.84 -1.65 -30.75
CA ASN A 44 7.62 -1.52 -31.99
C ASN A 44 8.18 -2.89 -32.47
N ASN A 45 7.62 -3.39 -33.58
CA ASN A 45 7.87 -4.71 -34.20
C ASN A 45 7.46 -5.96 -33.40
N ASN A 46 6.97 -5.84 -32.16
CA ASN A 46 6.49 -6.99 -31.39
C ASN A 46 5.08 -7.41 -31.84
N ARG A 47 4.93 -8.67 -32.22
CA ARG A 47 3.67 -9.27 -32.66
C ARG A 47 2.70 -9.40 -31.49
N VAL A 48 1.72 -8.50 -31.41
CA VAL A 48 0.75 -8.47 -30.30
C VAL A 48 -0.20 -9.69 -30.31
N GLY A 49 -0.30 -10.42 -31.44
CA GLY A 49 -0.90 -11.75 -31.44
C GLY A 49 -0.94 -12.47 -32.79
N ILE A 50 -1.49 -13.68 -32.77
CA ILE A 50 -2.20 -14.28 -33.91
C ILE A 50 -3.67 -14.24 -33.52
N VAL A 51 -4.55 -13.76 -34.41
CA VAL A 51 -6.00 -13.91 -34.19
C VAL A 51 -6.34 -15.40 -34.29
N ASP A 52 -6.90 -16.02 -33.24
CA ASP A 52 -7.54 -17.35 -33.33
C ASP A 52 -8.86 -17.18 -34.10
N VAL A 53 -8.73 -17.18 -35.43
CA VAL A 53 -9.67 -16.54 -36.36
C VAL A 53 -11.09 -17.10 -36.33
N ASN A 54 -11.28 -18.33 -35.85
CA ASN A 54 -12.60 -18.95 -35.75
C ASN A 54 -13.51 -18.32 -34.67
N LYS A 55 -12.93 -17.68 -33.64
CA LYS A 55 -13.68 -17.02 -32.55
C LYS A 55 -13.87 -15.52 -32.79
N GLY A 56 -12.95 -14.90 -33.52
CA GLY A 56 -12.82 -13.45 -33.63
C GLY A 56 -12.05 -12.86 -32.44
N ALA A 57 -11.52 -11.64 -32.61
CA ALA A 57 -10.81 -10.91 -31.57
C ALA A 57 -11.19 -9.42 -31.58
N GLU A 58 -11.41 -8.86 -30.39
CA GLU A 58 -11.40 -7.42 -30.17
C GLU A 58 -9.98 -6.99 -29.82
N TYR A 59 -9.55 -5.86 -30.37
CA TYR A 59 -8.33 -5.18 -29.96
C TYR A 59 -8.59 -3.67 -29.88
N ASN A 60 -7.92 -2.97 -28.97
CA ASN A 60 -8.01 -1.53 -28.80
C ASN A 60 -6.61 -0.92 -29.05
N PHE A 61 -6.50 0.02 -29.98
CA PHE A 61 -5.28 0.81 -30.21
C PHE A 61 -5.35 2.14 -29.42
N GLY A 62 -4.24 2.52 -28.80
CA GLY A 62 -4.03 3.87 -28.26
C GLY A 62 -3.46 4.83 -29.31
N PRO A 63 -3.68 6.15 -29.16
CA PRO A 63 -3.12 7.16 -30.06
C PRO A 63 -1.57 7.21 -30.02
N PRO A 64 -0.91 7.70 -31.10
CA PRO A 64 -1.49 8.38 -32.26
C PRO A 64 -1.92 7.43 -33.40
N THR A 65 -1.42 6.19 -33.44
CA THR A 65 -1.63 5.29 -34.57
C THR A 65 -1.69 3.82 -34.18
N GLY A 66 -2.59 3.08 -34.83
CA GLY A 66 -2.59 1.62 -34.89
C GLY A 66 -2.24 1.12 -36.28
N THR A 67 -1.58 -0.03 -36.42
CA THR A 67 -1.30 -0.65 -37.74
C THR A 67 -1.75 -2.10 -37.80
N LEU A 68 -2.55 -2.42 -38.82
CA LEU A 68 -2.97 -3.77 -39.17
C LEU A 68 -2.21 -4.24 -40.41
N ARG A 69 -1.51 -5.38 -40.34
CA ARG A 69 -0.87 -6.00 -41.51
C ARG A 69 -1.56 -7.31 -41.87
N ILE A 70 -1.87 -7.47 -43.15
CA ILE A 70 -2.55 -8.65 -43.69
C ILE A 70 -1.63 -9.29 -44.74
N ILE A 71 -1.37 -10.59 -44.59
CA ILE A 71 -0.56 -11.39 -45.51
C ILE A 71 -1.38 -12.60 -45.98
N THR A 72 -1.42 -12.87 -47.28
CA THR A 72 -2.03 -14.08 -47.85
C THR A 72 -1.18 -14.72 -48.95
N SER A 73 -1.18 -16.05 -48.94
CA SER A 73 -0.73 -16.96 -49.99
C SER A 73 -1.88 -17.49 -50.84
N THR A 74 -3.14 -17.38 -50.37
CA THR A 74 -4.35 -17.85 -51.06
C THR A 74 -5.39 -16.74 -51.28
N ASN A 75 -6.28 -16.93 -52.25
CA ASN A 75 -7.50 -16.12 -52.43
C ASN A 75 -8.73 -16.67 -51.64
N MET A 76 -8.54 -17.74 -50.87
CA MET A 76 -9.61 -18.42 -50.12
C MET A 76 -9.79 -17.87 -48.71
N SER A 77 -8.87 -17.02 -48.25
CA SER A 77 -8.97 -16.37 -46.94
C SER A 77 -10.04 -15.27 -46.95
N LYS A 78 -10.78 -15.15 -45.85
CA LYS A 78 -11.88 -14.20 -45.67
C LYS A 78 -11.64 -13.32 -44.46
N LEU A 79 -12.05 -12.06 -44.53
CA LEU A 79 -11.88 -11.09 -43.45
C LEU A 79 -13.12 -10.20 -43.28
N LEU A 80 -13.42 -9.84 -42.04
CA LEU A 80 -14.27 -8.74 -41.64
C LEU A 80 -13.51 -7.95 -40.58
N ILE A 81 -13.41 -6.64 -40.82
CA ILE A 81 -12.95 -5.65 -39.87
C ILE A 81 -14.16 -4.76 -39.58
N ASP A 82 -14.47 -4.58 -38.31
CA ASP A 82 -15.25 -3.46 -37.80
C ASP A 82 -14.28 -2.55 -37.01
N LEU A 83 -14.44 -1.22 -37.14
CA LEU A 83 -13.53 -0.21 -36.61
C LEU A 83 -14.34 0.94 -36.03
N LYS A 84 -14.21 1.15 -34.72
CA LYS A 84 -14.91 2.20 -33.98
C LYS A 84 -13.92 3.09 -33.24
N PHE A 85 -13.97 4.39 -33.48
CA PHE A 85 -13.37 5.38 -32.59
C PHE A 85 -14.26 5.57 -31.36
N ILE A 86 -13.66 5.62 -30.19
CA ILE A 86 -14.35 5.81 -28.91
C ILE A 86 -13.74 7.06 -28.25
N ASP A 87 -14.57 8.09 -28.05
CA ASP A 87 -14.22 9.27 -27.24
C ASP A 87 -14.03 8.80 -25.80
N VAL A 88 -12.81 8.93 -25.27
CA VAL A 88 -12.49 8.40 -23.94
C VAL A 88 -13.15 9.26 -22.87
N ASP A 89 -13.01 10.58 -22.95
CA ASP A 89 -13.56 11.52 -21.96
C ASP A 89 -15.11 11.53 -22.02
N GLY A 90 -15.70 11.26 -23.19
CA GLY A 90 -17.14 11.15 -23.39
C GLY A 90 -17.74 9.77 -23.06
N THR A 91 -16.94 8.71 -22.93
CA THR A 91 -17.42 7.34 -22.65
C THR A 91 -17.07 6.84 -21.25
N TYR A 92 -15.91 7.21 -20.71
CA TYR A 92 -15.36 6.66 -19.47
C TYR A 92 -15.33 7.72 -18.35
N MET A 93 -16.08 7.49 -17.27
CA MET A 93 -16.19 8.46 -16.17
C MET A 93 -14.88 8.60 -15.38
N PRO A 94 -14.35 9.82 -15.16
CA PRO A 94 -13.09 10.01 -14.43
C PRO A 94 -13.29 9.80 -12.92
N ARG A 95 -12.57 8.81 -12.37
CA ARG A 95 -12.40 8.60 -10.92
C ARG A 95 -11.07 9.21 -10.50
N ASN A 96 -11.11 10.22 -9.63
CA ASN A 96 -9.93 10.96 -9.16
C ASN A 96 -9.38 10.34 -7.87
N TYR A 97 -8.05 10.23 -7.79
CA TYR A 97 -7.29 9.69 -6.66
C TYR A 97 -6.07 10.56 -6.38
N LYS A 98 -5.63 10.66 -5.13
CA LYS A 98 -4.33 11.24 -4.77
C LYS A 98 -3.22 10.20 -4.81
N THR A 99 -1.98 10.67 -4.94
CA THR A 99 -0.77 9.81 -4.95
C THR A 99 -0.59 9.18 -3.56
N GLY A 100 -1.09 7.96 -3.39
CA GLY A 100 -1.14 7.31 -2.07
C GLY A 100 -2.46 6.64 -1.72
N GLU A 101 -3.51 6.93 -2.49
CA GLU A 101 -4.81 6.32 -2.31
C GLU A 101 -4.90 5.02 -3.12
N PRO A 102 -5.27 3.89 -2.49
CA PRO A 102 -5.44 2.64 -3.20
C PRO A 102 -6.71 2.70 -4.07
N ALA A 103 -6.52 2.84 -5.37
CA ALA A 103 -7.56 2.61 -6.35
C ALA A 103 -7.79 1.09 -6.56
N ALA A 104 -8.90 0.72 -7.22
CA ALA A 104 -9.24 -0.69 -7.51
C ALA A 104 -9.76 -0.85 -8.94
N LEU A 105 -8.88 -1.25 -9.88
CA LEU A 105 -9.21 -1.41 -11.31
C LEU A 105 -10.34 -2.42 -11.56
N SER A 106 -10.42 -3.48 -10.76
CA SER A 106 -11.47 -4.50 -10.82
C SER A 106 -12.90 -3.96 -10.65
N THR A 107 -13.09 -2.73 -10.19
CA THR A 107 -14.42 -2.13 -9.90
C THR A 107 -14.93 -1.13 -10.96
N ALA A 108 -14.25 -0.98 -12.09
CA ALA A 108 -14.68 -0.06 -13.14
C ALA A 108 -14.27 -0.50 -14.55
N ARG A 109 -15.26 -0.94 -15.35
CA ARG A 109 -15.07 -1.18 -16.79
C ARG A 109 -15.19 0.10 -17.61
N ASP A 110 -15.95 1.06 -17.10
CA ASP A 110 -16.37 2.28 -17.81
C ASP A 110 -15.82 3.56 -17.12
N ALA A 111 -14.59 3.50 -16.61
CA ALA A 111 -13.91 4.62 -15.97
C ALA A 111 -12.48 4.85 -16.47
N THR A 112 -12.07 6.12 -16.47
CA THR A 112 -10.66 6.52 -16.40
C THR A 112 -10.28 6.70 -14.93
N PHE A 113 -9.03 6.37 -14.57
CA PHE A 113 -8.51 6.57 -13.22
C PHE A 113 -7.45 7.67 -13.28
N VAL A 114 -7.76 8.82 -12.69
CA VAL A 114 -6.92 10.03 -12.71
C VAL A 114 -6.20 10.13 -11.38
N PHE A 115 -4.87 10.09 -11.41
CA PHE A 115 -4.01 10.22 -10.25
C PHE A 115 -3.40 11.61 -10.22
N ALA A 116 -3.59 12.32 -9.12
CA ALA A 116 -3.03 13.64 -8.88
C ALA A 116 -1.87 13.58 -7.88
N ALA A 117 -0.88 14.45 -8.09
CA ALA A 117 0.15 14.74 -7.10
C ALA A 117 -0.48 15.27 -5.80
N SER A 118 0.08 14.90 -4.65
CA SER A 118 -0.44 15.33 -3.34
C SER A 118 -0.12 16.81 -3.07
N THR A 119 0.98 17.31 -3.63
CA THR A 119 1.38 18.73 -3.63
C THR A 119 1.76 19.24 -5.04
N PRO A 120 1.73 20.56 -5.32
CA PRO A 120 2.01 21.10 -6.66
C PRO A 120 3.45 20.91 -7.18
N ASN A 121 4.39 20.53 -6.32
CA ASN A 121 5.81 20.39 -6.68
C ASN A 121 6.21 18.93 -6.96
N GLU A 122 5.30 17.98 -6.77
CA GLU A 122 5.54 16.55 -6.95
C GLU A 122 5.15 16.06 -8.34
N LYS A 123 5.72 14.92 -8.72
CA LYS A 123 5.35 14.18 -9.94
C LYS A 123 4.70 12.86 -9.57
N VAL A 124 3.63 12.52 -10.26
CA VAL A 124 2.96 11.22 -10.07
C VAL A 124 3.83 10.12 -10.66
N SER A 125 4.07 9.07 -9.88
CA SER A 125 4.66 7.81 -10.36
C SER A 125 3.67 6.69 -10.10
N LEU A 126 3.21 6.03 -11.16
CA LEU A 126 2.38 4.84 -11.11
C LEU A 126 3.22 3.58 -11.35
N THR A 127 2.78 2.48 -10.75
CA THR A 127 3.48 1.19 -10.80
C THR A 127 2.43 0.08 -10.53
N PRO A 128 2.65 -1.20 -10.91
CA PRO A 128 1.80 -2.36 -10.51
C PRO A 128 2.44 -3.29 -9.44
N CYS A 129 1.71 -3.71 -8.39
CA CYS A 129 2.10 -4.60 -7.26
C CYS A 129 2.19 -6.03 -7.81
N PHE A 130 2.57 -6.94 -6.92
CA PHE A 130 2.14 -8.32 -6.99
C PHE A 130 1.38 -8.60 -5.69
N ASN A 131 0.18 -9.15 -5.78
CA ASN A 131 -0.49 -9.68 -4.60
C ASN A 131 0.19 -10.99 -4.24
N TYR A 132 0.91 -11.00 -3.11
CA TYR A 132 1.76 -12.13 -2.71
C TYR A 132 0.97 -13.41 -2.33
N SER A 133 -0.35 -13.45 -2.61
CA SER A 133 -1.21 -14.62 -2.43
C SER A 133 -1.57 -15.37 -3.72
N SER A 134 -1.22 -14.87 -4.91
CA SER A 134 -1.38 -15.59 -6.17
C SER A 134 -0.09 -16.28 -6.60
N LEU A 135 -0.13 -17.61 -6.77
CA LEU A 135 0.91 -18.41 -7.44
C LEU A 135 0.91 -18.22 -8.98
N MET A 136 0.29 -17.14 -9.45
CA MET A 136 0.23 -16.75 -10.86
C MET A 136 0.57 -15.27 -10.94
N PRO A 137 1.53 -14.86 -11.79
CA PRO A 137 1.66 -13.46 -12.15
C PRO A 137 0.36 -13.02 -12.84
N ASP A 138 -0.13 -11.84 -12.48
CA ASP A 138 -1.38 -11.31 -13.03
C ASP A 138 -1.32 -11.19 -14.56
N GLN A 139 -2.47 -11.16 -15.24
CA GLN A 139 -2.54 -11.07 -16.70
C GLN A 139 -2.17 -9.68 -17.23
N ILE A 140 -0.87 -9.41 -17.18
CA ILE A 140 -0.04 -8.53 -17.99
C ILE A 140 -0.70 -7.16 -18.34
N PRO A 141 -0.30 -6.06 -17.67
CA PRO A 141 -0.94 -4.74 -17.84
C PRO A 141 -0.62 -3.94 -19.13
N TRP A 142 -0.09 -4.58 -20.20
CA TRP A 142 -0.01 -4.00 -21.58
C TRP A 142 -1.39 -3.56 -22.13
N SER A 143 -2.45 -4.11 -21.55
CA SER A 143 -3.84 -3.78 -21.87
C SER A 143 -4.38 -2.54 -21.14
N THR A 144 -3.58 -1.87 -20.31
CA THR A 144 -3.89 -0.59 -19.66
C THR A 144 -3.06 0.55 -20.25
N PHE A 145 -3.72 1.56 -20.80
CA PHE A 145 -3.10 2.76 -21.39
C PHE A 145 -2.80 3.82 -20.32
N VAL A 146 -1.66 4.53 -20.43
CA VAL A 146 -1.21 5.54 -19.46
C VAL A 146 -0.91 6.89 -20.13
N TYR A 147 -1.73 7.89 -19.85
CA TYR A 147 -1.65 9.25 -20.38
C TYR A 147 -0.98 10.20 -19.38
N ASP A 148 -0.10 11.09 -19.87
CA ASP A 148 0.67 12.05 -19.08
C ASP A 148 -0.12 13.34 -18.79
N GLY A 149 -1.21 13.21 -18.06
CA GLY A 149 -2.08 14.32 -17.69
C GLY A 149 -3.36 13.86 -17.00
N SER A 150 -4.34 14.76 -16.89
CA SER A 150 -5.59 14.56 -16.16
C SER A 150 -6.78 14.02 -16.99
N ASN A 151 -6.55 13.67 -18.26
CA ASN A 151 -7.53 13.11 -19.19
C ASN A 151 -6.85 12.46 -20.40
N ALA A 152 -7.62 11.87 -21.33
CA ALA A 152 -7.08 11.16 -22.50
C ALA A 152 -6.66 12.08 -23.67
N LYS A 153 -6.79 13.41 -23.51
CA LYS A 153 -6.26 14.40 -24.48
C LYS A 153 -4.80 14.75 -24.19
N ALA A 154 -4.27 14.34 -23.05
CA ALA A 154 -2.84 14.35 -22.76
C ALA A 154 -2.07 13.31 -23.61
N PRO A 155 -0.73 13.41 -23.74
CA PRO A 155 0.06 12.45 -24.49
C PRO A 155 -0.07 11.03 -23.90
N LEU A 156 -0.37 10.03 -24.74
CA LEU A 156 -0.27 8.63 -24.33
C LEU A 156 1.21 8.24 -24.29
N ILE A 157 1.75 7.96 -23.10
CA ILE A 157 3.18 7.71 -22.89
C ILE A 157 3.54 6.22 -22.77
N GLY A 158 2.54 5.34 -22.73
CA GLY A 158 2.77 3.89 -22.79
C GLY A 158 1.64 3.07 -22.18
N THR A 159 2.02 1.91 -21.65
CA THR A 159 1.14 0.99 -20.92
C THR A 159 1.62 0.82 -19.48
N LEU A 160 0.80 0.25 -18.59
CA LEU A 160 1.13 0.12 -17.16
C LEU A 160 2.04 -1.10 -16.86
N ASP A 161 2.98 -1.43 -17.74
CA ASP A 161 3.77 -2.67 -17.69
C ASP A 161 4.91 -2.63 -16.66
N ASN A 162 5.79 -1.63 -16.73
CA ASN A 162 7.02 -1.53 -15.93
C ASN A 162 7.00 -0.38 -14.91
N GLY A 163 5.89 0.34 -14.82
CA GLY A 163 5.78 1.59 -14.06
C GLY A 163 6.10 2.82 -14.90
N VAL A 164 5.42 3.92 -14.58
CA VAL A 164 5.35 5.12 -15.42
C VAL A 164 5.39 6.36 -14.53
N GLN A 165 6.21 7.35 -14.90
CA GLN A 165 6.32 8.63 -14.20
C GLN A 165 5.81 9.77 -15.10
N SER A 166 5.01 10.67 -14.53
CA SER A 166 4.51 11.87 -15.22
C SER A 166 5.63 12.87 -15.51
N SER A 167 5.50 13.66 -16.57
CA SER A 167 6.29 14.88 -16.72
C SER A 167 5.84 15.99 -15.74
N GLY A 168 4.61 15.94 -15.23
CA GLY A 168 4.01 16.90 -14.30
C GLY A 168 3.22 16.25 -13.15
N GLN A 169 2.07 16.86 -12.79
CA GLN A 169 1.31 16.54 -11.58
C GLN A 169 0.21 15.46 -11.75
N TYR A 170 0.06 14.85 -12.93
CA TYR A 170 -1.07 13.95 -13.21
C TYR A 170 -0.71 12.76 -14.11
N LEU A 171 -1.22 11.57 -13.78
CA LEU A 171 -1.33 10.44 -14.72
C LEU A 171 -2.78 9.99 -14.81
N THR A 172 -3.26 9.71 -16.03
CA THR A 172 -4.57 9.11 -16.25
C THR A 172 -4.41 7.74 -16.87
N ILE A 173 -5.08 6.73 -16.34
CA ILE A 173 -5.06 5.38 -16.92
C ILE A 173 -6.44 4.90 -17.37
N LEU A 174 -6.43 4.10 -18.43
CA LEU A 174 -7.62 3.56 -19.09
C LEU A 174 -7.46 2.06 -19.35
N ASN A 175 -8.48 1.29 -19.00
CA ASN A 175 -8.60 -0.15 -19.32
C ASN A 175 -9.72 -0.34 -20.36
N PRO A 176 -9.43 -0.20 -21.67
CA PRO A 176 -10.49 -0.24 -22.69
C PRO A 176 -11.11 -1.64 -22.87
N TYR A 177 -10.44 -2.69 -22.40
CA TYR A 177 -10.90 -4.08 -22.45
C TYR A 177 -11.87 -4.43 -21.30
N GLY A 178 -11.94 -3.61 -20.25
CA GLY A 178 -12.78 -3.86 -19.07
C GLY A 178 -12.40 -5.13 -18.29
N ASN A 179 -11.21 -5.69 -18.51
CA ASN A 179 -10.74 -6.85 -17.76
C ASN A 179 -10.52 -6.46 -16.29
N THR A 180 -11.00 -7.28 -15.35
CA THR A 180 -10.83 -7.01 -13.93
C THR A 180 -9.39 -7.31 -13.51
N PHE A 181 -8.53 -6.29 -13.51
CA PHE A 181 -7.22 -6.41 -12.87
C PHE A 181 -7.41 -6.39 -11.35
N ASP A 182 -7.03 -7.49 -10.71
CA ASP A 182 -6.47 -7.39 -9.38
C ASP A 182 -5.10 -6.68 -9.50
N ASN A 183 -4.80 -5.78 -8.55
CA ASN A 183 -3.46 -5.20 -8.23
C ASN A 183 -3.00 -3.90 -8.98
N TYR A 184 -3.18 -2.71 -8.35
CA TYR A 184 -2.33 -1.47 -8.49
C TYR A 184 -0.92 -1.67 -7.88
N LYS A 185 -0.04 -0.70 -7.48
CA LYS A 185 1.21 -0.96 -6.68
C LYS A 185 1.21 -0.56 -5.19
N CYS A 186 1.96 -1.38 -4.46
CA CYS A 186 2.05 -1.57 -3.03
C CYS A 186 2.94 -2.81 -2.76
N TRP A 187 3.03 -3.25 -1.51
CA TRP A 187 2.85 -4.66 -1.17
C TRP A 187 1.46 -4.90 -0.54
N SER A 188 0.66 -5.77 -1.15
CA SER A 188 -0.72 -6.04 -0.76
C SER A 188 -0.75 -7.22 0.20
N LEU A 189 -0.91 -6.93 1.48
CA LEU A 189 -1.14 -7.91 2.53
C LEU A 189 -2.63 -8.26 2.46
N GLY A 190 -2.97 -9.47 2.02
CA GLY A 190 -4.31 -9.75 1.48
C GLY A 190 -4.93 -11.14 1.71
N ARG A 191 -4.14 -12.23 1.81
CA ARG A 191 -4.67 -13.58 2.10
C ARG A 191 -3.76 -14.47 2.96
N GLN A 192 -2.44 -14.33 2.83
CA GLN A 192 -1.54 -14.87 3.85
C GLN A 192 -1.64 -13.97 5.09
N LYS A 193 -1.49 -14.59 6.26
CA LYS A 193 -1.69 -13.92 7.54
C LYS A 193 -0.40 -13.40 8.14
N ASP A 194 0.71 -14.02 7.78
CA ASP A 194 2.06 -13.71 8.21
C ASP A 194 2.97 -13.73 6.97
N TYR A 195 3.86 -12.76 6.88
CA TYR A 195 4.72 -12.51 5.72
C TYR A 195 6.15 -12.22 6.20
N SER A 196 7.13 -12.93 5.66
CA SER A 196 8.56 -12.65 5.85
C SER A 196 9.16 -12.12 4.57
N PHE A 197 9.85 -10.99 4.66
CA PHE A 197 10.33 -10.23 3.52
C PHE A 197 11.81 -9.88 3.64
N THR A 198 12.47 -9.64 2.50
CA THR A 198 13.81 -9.05 2.44
C THR A 198 13.80 -7.86 1.49
N PHE A 199 14.23 -6.70 1.97
CA PHE A 199 14.42 -5.48 1.21
C PHE A 199 15.91 -5.17 1.06
N SER A 200 16.29 -4.38 0.06
CA SER A 200 17.67 -3.88 -0.10
C SER A 200 17.66 -2.57 -0.88
N ALA A 201 18.32 -1.55 -0.32
CA ALA A 201 18.29 -0.20 -0.87
C ALA A 201 19.69 0.44 -0.83
N LEU A 202 20.27 0.70 -2.01
CA LEU A 202 21.58 1.37 -2.16
C LEU A 202 21.52 2.89 -1.91
N LYS A 203 20.31 3.44 -1.79
CA LYS A 203 19.96 4.82 -1.44
C LYS A 203 18.67 4.76 -0.61
N THR A 204 18.02 5.88 -0.32
CA THR A 204 16.68 5.88 0.29
C THR A 204 15.64 5.37 -0.72
N VAL A 205 14.81 4.42 -0.32
CA VAL A 205 13.69 3.85 -1.09
C VAL A 205 12.46 3.72 -0.19
N ALA A 206 11.27 4.02 -0.72
CA ALA A 206 10.01 3.93 0.00
C ALA A 206 9.15 2.76 -0.51
N TYR A 207 8.50 2.06 0.42
CA TYR A 207 7.64 0.90 0.16
C TYR A 207 6.31 1.06 0.92
N THR A 208 5.19 1.19 0.21
CA THR A 208 3.86 1.30 0.83
C THR A 208 3.21 -0.07 0.96
N PHE A 209 2.84 -0.43 2.19
CA PHE A 209 2.05 -1.61 2.53
C PHE A 209 0.57 -1.26 2.54
N LEU A 210 -0.27 -2.18 2.06
CA LEU A 210 -1.73 -2.09 2.11
C LEU A 210 -2.29 -3.35 2.76
N ALA A 211 -3.04 -3.20 3.85
CA ALA A 211 -3.82 -4.27 4.47
C ALA A 211 -5.24 -4.25 3.88
N MET A 212 -5.49 -5.08 2.86
CA MET A 212 -6.72 -5.01 2.06
C MET A 212 -8.00 -5.39 2.83
N ASN A 213 -7.87 -6.04 3.99
CA ASN A 213 -8.98 -6.61 4.77
C ASN A 213 -8.85 -6.38 6.30
N ASN A 214 -7.91 -5.54 6.76
CA ASN A 214 -7.71 -5.26 8.19
C ASN A 214 -7.26 -3.81 8.41
N ASP A 215 -7.73 -3.18 9.49
CA ASP A 215 -7.31 -1.84 9.93
C ASP A 215 -6.03 -1.85 10.79
N GLU A 216 -5.35 -3.01 10.86
CA GLU A 216 -4.19 -3.25 11.71
C GLU A 216 -3.07 -3.96 10.93
N ILE A 217 -1.84 -3.44 11.05
CA ILE A 217 -0.61 -4.03 10.51
C ILE A 217 0.36 -4.29 11.67
N TYR A 218 0.84 -5.52 11.81
CA TYR A 218 1.69 -5.94 12.92
C TYR A 218 3.14 -6.15 12.45
N ILE A 219 4.08 -5.30 12.88
CA ILE A 219 5.51 -5.53 12.66
C ILE A 219 6.00 -6.50 13.75
N ASN A 220 6.23 -7.75 13.37
CA ASN A 220 6.62 -8.82 14.30
C ASN A 220 8.12 -8.83 14.56
N LYS A 221 8.94 -8.70 13.51
CA LYS A 221 10.40 -8.63 13.61
C LYS A 221 10.99 -7.71 12.55
N LEU A 222 12.15 -7.16 12.86
CA LEU A 222 12.99 -6.38 11.96
C LEU A 222 14.45 -6.80 12.19
N GLY A 223 15.15 -7.19 11.13
CA GLY A 223 16.57 -7.46 11.14
C GLY A 223 17.30 -6.52 10.19
N PHE A 224 18.34 -5.84 10.67
CA PHE A 224 19.27 -5.08 9.84
C PHE A 224 20.43 -5.97 9.39
N SER A 225 21.00 -5.71 8.21
CA SER A 225 22.16 -6.49 7.74
C SER A 225 23.43 -6.17 8.53
N ASP A 226 24.51 -6.90 8.27
CA ASP A 226 25.80 -6.62 8.93
C ASP A 226 26.44 -5.29 8.50
N LYS A 227 26.01 -4.70 7.38
CA LYS A 227 26.50 -3.42 6.88
C LYS A 227 25.94 -2.24 7.69
N SER A 228 26.57 -1.08 7.56
CA SER A 228 26.54 -0.02 8.58
C SER A 228 25.42 1.00 8.40
N THR A 229 25.05 1.67 9.51
CA THR A 229 24.25 2.91 9.55
C THR A 229 22.84 2.87 8.94
N GLY A 230 22.33 1.69 8.60
CA GLY A 230 20.97 1.50 8.13
C GLY A 230 19.89 2.02 9.09
N SER A 231 18.90 2.69 8.52
CA SER A 231 17.69 3.09 9.21
C SER A 231 16.45 2.77 8.39
N VAL A 232 15.37 2.44 9.09
CA VAL A 232 14.04 2.29 8.51
C VAL A 232 13.04 3.09 9.34
N SER A 233 12.22 3.89 8.67
CA SER A 233 11.14 4.66 9.29
C SER A 233 9.79 4.25 8.72
N PHE A 234 8.73 4.41 9.51
CA PHE A 234 7.35 4.19 9.08
C PHE A 234 6.56 5.50 9.19
N ASN A 235 5.98 5.89 8.07
CA ASN A 235 5.15 7.07 7.90
C ASN A 235 3.67 6.67 7.79
N SER A 236 2.82 7.64 8.09
CA SER A 236 1.38 7.50 8.28
C SER A 236 0.65 7.08 6.98
N LEU A 237 0.99 7.73 5.86
CA LEU A 237 0.37 7.57 4.54
C LEU A 237 1.42 7.24 3.47
N SER A 238 1.20 7.65 2.22
CA SER A 238 2.15 7.48 1.11
C SER A 238 3.43 8.33 1.26
N PRO A 239 4.46 8.12 0.40
CA PRO A 239 5.65 8.99 0.38
C PRO A 239 5.36 10.47 0.10
N THR A 240 4.17 10.80 -0.43
CA THR A 240 3.75 12.17 -0.80
C THR A 240 2.59 12.71 0.06
N GLU A 241 1.95 11.85 0.86
CA GLU A 241 0.83 12.24 1.73
C GLU A 241 1.25 12.50 3.19
N SER A 242 2.48 12.13 3.63
CA SER A 242 2.89 12.34 5.02
C SER A 242 4.39 12.56 5.26
N ASN A 243 4.70 13.74 5.79
CA ASN A 243 6.01 14.11 6.31
C ASN A 243 6.20 13.77 7.81
N ARG A 244 5.17 13.29 8.53
CA ARG A 244 5.32 12.82 9.93
C ARG A 244 5.81 11.37 9.92
N THR A 245 7.11 11.18 10.13
CA THR A 245 7.63 9.89 10.56
C THR A 245 7.16 9.59 11.97
N ILE A 246 6.52 8.44 12.17
CA ILE A 246 5.91 8.04 13.45
C ILE A 246 6.81 7.05 14.19
N LEU A 247 7.38 6.09 13.45
CA LEU A 247 8.37 5.15 13.96
C LEU A 247 9.68 5.33 13.21
N THR A 248 10.79 5.22 13.93
CA THR A 248 12.14 5.06 13.36
C THR A 248 12.84 3.94 14.10
N TYR A 249 13.43 3.03 13.35
CA TYR A 249 14.31 1.98 13.82
C TYR A 249 15.67 2.12 13.14
N SER A 250 16.73 1.81 13.88
CA SER A 250 18.10 1.70 13.37
C SER A 250 18.79 0.53 14.05
N LYS A 251 19.91 0.07 13.48
CA LYS A 251 20.75 -0.96 14.09
C LYS A 251 21.31 -0.59 15.48
N GLN A 252 21.27 0.69 15.87
CA GLN A 252 21.84 1.22 17.12
C GLN A 252 20.78 1.52 18.19
N SER A 253 19.52 1.71 17.81
CA SER A 253 18.39 1.98 18.72
C SER A 253 17.71 0.68 19.13
N THR A 254 17.57 0.42 20.43
CA THR A 254 16.98 -0.82 20.95
C THR A 254 15.55 -1.05 20.47
N ASN A 255 15.30 -2.23 19.89
CA ASN A 255 14.06 -2.54 19.18
C ASN A 255 12.86 -2.73 20.13
N CYS A 256 11.99 -1.74 20.23
CA CYS A 256 10.63 -1.93 20.74
C CYS A 256 9.77 -2.63 19.68
N LEU A 257 9.88 -3.96 19.66
CA LEU A 257 9.12 -4.88 18.82
C LEU A 257 8.57 -6.06 19.66
N PRO A 258 7.45 -6.68 19.25
CA PRO A 258 6.68 -6.33 18.05
C PRO A 258 5.81 -5.08 18.24
N GLN A 259 5.52 -4.37 17.14
CA GLN A 259 4.81 -3.08 17.11
C GLN A 259 3.56 -3.13 16.21
N LEU A 260 2.43 -2.64 16.72
CA LEU A 260 1.18 -2.45 15.98
C LEU A 260 1.14 -1.09 15.27
N ILE A 261 0.72 -1.09 14.02
CA ILE A 261 0.33 0.07 13.23
C ILE A 261 -1.20 0.02 13.05
N PRO A 262 -1.98 0.91 13.71
CA PRO A 262 -3.43 0.98 13.58
C PRO A 262 -3.82 1.77 12.32
N SER A 263 -3.57 1.20 11.14
CA SER A 263 -3.95 1.75 9.85
C SER A 263 -4.00 0.67 8.77
N THR A 264 -4.88 0.84 7.78
CA THR A 264 -4.93 0.02 6.56
C THR A 264 -3.73 0.24 5.63
N ARG A 265 -2.95 1.30 5.85
CA ARG A 265 -1.73 1.60 5.07
C ARG A 265 -0.58 2.11 5.95
N THR A 266 0.65 1.88 5.49
CA THR A 266 1.85 2.56 6.00
C THR A 266 2.92 2.60 4.92
N THR A 267 3.74 3.65 4.90
CA THR A 267 4.93 3.70 4.04
C THR A 267 6.18 3.52 4.88
N MET A 268 6.92 2.46 4.58
CA MET A 268 8.24 2.21 5.11
C MET A 268 9.29 2.89 4.23
N ILE A 269 10.10 3.77 4.82
CA ILE A 269 11.23 4.43 4.15
C ILE A 269 12.52 3.76 4.64
N LEU A 270 13.18 3.01 3.76
CA LEU A 270 14.43 2.30 4.04
C LEU A 270 15.60 3.11 3.47
N SER A 271 16.64 3.37 4.28
CA SER A 271 17.83 4.11 3.85
C SER A 271 19.10 3.27 4.00
N GLN A 272 19.76 3.02 2.87
CA GLN A 272 21.14 2.53 2.76
C GLN A 272 21.44 1.19 3.48
N ASP A 273 20.50 0.24 3.47
CA ASP A 273 20.69 -1.09 4.05
C ASP A 273 19.89 -2.20 3.33
N THR A 274 20.21 -3.43 3.67
CA THR A 274 19.39 -4.63 3.49
C THR A 274 18.70 -4.94 4.81
N ILE A 275 17.37 -5.12 4.81
CA ILE A 275 16.62 -5.52 6.01
C ILE A 275 15.78 -6.76 5.75
N SER A 276 15.62 -7.59 6.78
CA SER A 276 14.52 -8.55 6.87
C SER A 276 13.38 -7.96 7.69
N LEU A 277 12.13 -8.21 7.26
CA LEU A 277 10.93 -7.70 7.93
C LEU A 277 9.87 -8.81 8.00
N ASP A 278 9.45 -9.16 9.21
CA ASP A 278 8.29 -10.02 9.45
C ASP A 278 7.07 -9.14 9.73
N VAL A 279 6.06 -9.20 8.86
CA VAL A 279 4.80 -8.47 9.00
C VAL A 279 3.64 -9.45 9.11
N SER A 280 2.69 -9.18 9.99
CA SER A 280 1.45 -9.96 10.13
C SER A 280 0.22 -9.08 10.00
N LEU A 281 -0.88 -9.70 9.60
CA LEU A 281 -2.25 -9.16 9.68
C LEU A 281 -3.06 -9.85 10.78
N ASN A 282 -2.48 -10.82 11.50
CA ASN A 282 -3.09 -11.47 12.65
C ASN A 282 -2.65 -10.77 13.94
N ARG A 283 -3.60 -10.55 14.85
CA ARG A 283 -3.33 -10.24 16.27
C ARG A 283 -2.57 -11.36 17.00
N GLY A 284 -2.63 -12.59 16.50
CA GLY A 284 -1.67 -13.69 16.71
C GLY A 284 -1.09 -13.84 18.12
N ASP A 285 0.23 -14.05 18.20
CA ASP A 285 1.00 -13.96 19.44
C ASP A 285 1.35 -12.51 19.83
N TYR A 286 0.95 -11.51 19.02
CA TYR A 286 1.25 -10.10 19.31
C TYR A 286 0.64 -9.63 20.64
N ASN A 287 -0.48 -10.21 21.08
CA ASN A 287 -1.06 -9.87 22.38
C ASN A 287 -0.42 -10.61 23.57
N LYS A 288 0.62 -11.44 23.38
CA LYS A 288 1.31 -12.08 24.51
C LYS A 288 2.37 -11.13 25.13
N PRO A 289 2.33 -10.88 26.45
CA PRO A 289 3.42 -10.23 27.15
C PRO A 289 4.65 -11.16 27.22
N PHE A 290 5.85 -10.58 27.21
CA PHE A 290 7.09 -11.27 27.52
C PHE A 290 8.11 -10.29 28.10
N VAL A 291 9.00 -10.77 28.95
CA VAL A 291 10.01 -9.93 29.63
C VAL A 291 10.99 -9.36 28.60
N GLY A 292 11.25 -8.05 28.70
CA GLY A 292 12.11 -7.31 27.78
C GLY A 292 11.37 -6.70 26.57
N ARG A 293 10.08 -6.98 26.39
CA ARG A 293 9.27 -6.31 25.37
C ARG A 293 9.10 -4.83 25.72
N CYS A 294 9.20 -3.96 24.73
CA CYS A 294 8.65 -2.60 24.76
C CYS A 294 7.90 -2.30 23.46
N GLY A 295 7.09 -1.26 23.48
CA GLY A 295 6.28 -0.83 22.33
C GLY A 295 5.56 0.48 22.59
N TYR A 296 4.92 0.99 21.54
CA TYR A 296 4.01 2.13 21.63
C TYR A 296 2.59 1.69 21.22
N VAL A 297 1.59 2.29 21.82
CA VAL A 297 0.19 2.19 21.39
C VAL A 297 -0.22 3.56 20.87
N TYR A 298 -0.70 3.60 19.62
CA TYR A 298 -1.11 4.81 18.93
C TYR A 298 -2.63 4.82 18.73
N SER A 299 -3.22 6.01 18.68
CA SER A 299 -4.54 6.21 18.08
C SER A 299 -4.48 6.03 16.55
N PRO A 300 -5.54 5.54 15.89
CA PRO A 300 -5.57 5.45 14.43
C PRO A 300 -5.44 6.83 13.74
N SER A 301 -5.91 7.89 14.40
CA SER A 301 -5.76 9.29 13.97
C SER A 301 -4.31 9.78 13.85
N GLU A 302 -3.34 9.12 14.47
CA GLU A 302 -1.91 9.38 14.25
C GLU A 302 -1.45 8.89 12.86
N TRP A 303 -2.06 7.81 12.38
CA TRP A 303 -1.66 7.11 11.16
C TRP A 303 -2.48 7.53 9.93
N ASP A 304 -3.77 7.82 10.08
CA ASP A 304 -4.56 8.52 9.08
C ASP A 304 -5.50 9.53 9.78
N GLY A 305 -5.28 10.82 9.58
CA GLY A 305 -6.10 11.90 10.17
C GLY A 305 -7.55 11.95 9.69
N ARG A 306 -7.97 11.03 8.80
CA ARG A 306 -9.37 10.74 8.45
C ARG A 306 -10.03 9.76 9.43
N GLN A 307 -9.25 8.97 10.18
CA GLN A 307 -9.74 7.97 11.12
C GLN A 307 -9.99 8.55 12.52
N LYS A 308 -10.90 7.92 13.26
CA LYS A 308 -11.20 8.27 14.66
C LYS A 308 -10.05 7.86 15.57
N ALA A 309 -9.81 8.62 16.62
CA ALA A 309 -8.67 8.39 17.51
C ALA A 309 -8.86 7.23 18.50
N GLY A 310 -10.10 6.80 18.76
CA GLY A 310 -10.37 5.77 19.77
C GLY A 310 -9.80 4.38 19.41
N PHE A 311 -9.32 3.67 20.43
CA PHE A 311 -8.76 2.32 20.29
C PHE A 311 -9.00 1.46 21.52
N SER A 312 -8.83 0.13 21.37
CA SER A 312 -8.77 -0.83 22.48
C SER A 312 -7.62 -1.81 22.26
N PHE A 313 -6.64 -1.77 23.16
CA PHE A 313 -5.41 -2.55 23.15
C PHE A 313 -5.31 -3.38 24.43
N TYR A 314 -4.78 -4.59 24.34
CA TYR A 314 -4.45 -5.39 25.52
C TYR A 314 -3.26 -6.31 25.26
N LEU A 315 -2.54 -6.66 26.32
CA LEU A 315 -1.63 -7.81 26.38
C LEU A 315 -2.13 -8.75 27.48
N ASP A 316 -2.14 -10.05 27.25
CA ASP A 316 -2.72 -11.03 28.19
C ASP A 316 -1.93 -12.34 28.25
N ASP A 317 -1.63 -12.80 29.46
CA ASP A 317 -1.12 -14.14 29.76
C ASP A 317 -1.68 -14.63 31.12
N SER A 318 -2.56 -15.61 31.06
CA SER A 318 -3.14 -16.24 32.25
C SER A 318 -2.16 -17.10 33.07
N SER A 319 -0.96 -17.40 32.54
CA SER A 319 0.02 -18.29 33.16
C SER A 319 1.08 -17.58 34.00
N ALA A 320 1.43 -16.34 33.69
CA ALA A 320 2.46 -15.57 34.41
C ALA A 320 2.04 -14.13 34.70
N GLN A 321 2.68 -13.53 35.71
CA GLN A 321 2.52 -12.11 36.05
C GLN A 321 3.74 -11.30 35.65
N TYR A 322 3.48 -10.08 35.21
CA TYR A 322 4.44 -9.14 34.66
C TYR A 322 4.34 -7.80 35.38
N THR A 323 5.42 -7.04 35.31
CA THR A 323 5.45 -5.63 35.69
C THR A 323 5.41 -4.81 34.40
N PHE A 324 4.32 -4.09 34.17
CA PHE A 324 4.13 -3.20 33.04
C PHE A 324 4.46 -1.76 33.46
N GLN A 325 5.53 -1.19 32.95
CA GLN A 325 5.79 0.25 33.09
C GLN A 325 5.14 0.96 31.91
N THR A 326 4.45 2.08 32.16
CA THR A 326 3.75 2.85 31.13
C THR A 326 4.16 4.32 31.15
N ALA A 327 3.96 5.05 30.04
CA ALA A 327 4.08 6.51 29.99
C ALA A 327 3.18 7.08 28.89
N VAL A 328 2.48 8.19 29.17
CA VAL A 328 1.64 8.87 28.17
C VAL A 328 2.48 9.97 27.52
N GLN A 329 2.98 9.68 26.32
CA GLN A 329 3.90 10.54 25.59
C GLN A 329 3.18 11.73 24.97
N GLU A 330 2.03 11.46 24.35
CA GLU A 330 1.15 12.48 23.74
C GLU A 330 -0.29 12.04 24.03
N LEU A 331 -1.14 12.91 24.57
CA LEU A 331 -2.57 12.71 24.68
C LEU A 331 -3.27 14.04 24.47
N LYS A 332 -4.06 14.14 23.40
CA LYS A 332 -4.77 15.34 23.01
C LYS A 332 -6.26 15.02 22.90
N LEU A 333 -7.04 15.64 23.78
CA LEU A 333 -8.49 15.57 23.77
C LEU A 333 -9.05 16.79 23.02
N THR A 334 -10.08 16.60 22.21
CA THR A 334 -10.71 17.67 21.40
C THR A 334 -12.24 17.66 21.44
N ALA A 335 -12.87 16.62 22.00
CA ALA A 335 -14.31 16.57 22.22
C ALA A 335 -14.67 16.29 23.70
N PRO A 336 -15.86 16.71 24.17
CA PRO A 336 -16.32 16.41 25.54
C PRO A 336 -16.48 14.91 25.78
N GLY A 337 -16.12 14.46 26.99
CA GLY A 337 -16.25 13.07 27.43
C GLY A 337 -15.13 12.12 26.97
N GLU A 338 -14.20 12.59 26.13
CA GLU A 338 -13.03 11.81 25.73
C GLU A 338 -12.12 11.53 26.93
N ASN A 339 -11.53 10.33 26.99
CA ASN A 339 -10.59 9.94 28.03
C ASN A 339 -9.75 8.73 27.61
N LEU A 340 -8.48 8.72 28.05
CA LEU A 340 -7.60 7.56 27.96
C LEU A 340 -7.60 6.82 29.30
N GLN A 341 -7.81 5.51 29.26
CA GLN A 341 -7.75 4.63 30.42
C GLN A 341 -6.64 3.59 30.23
N ILE A 342 -5.83 3.38 31.26
CA ILE A 342 -4.75 2.38 31.31
C ILE A 342 -4.92 1.60 32.61
N TRP A 343 -5.03 0.27 32.54
CA TRP A 343 -5.18 -0.55 33.73
C TRP A 343 -4.59 -1.96 33.59
N SER A 344 -4.38 -2.63 34.71
CA SER A 344 -3.87 -4.02 34.76
C SER A 344 -4.81 -4.91 35.57
N ARG A 345 -4.89 -6.21 35.23
CA ARG A 345 -5.67 -7.22 35.97
C ARG A 345 -4.78 -8.39 36.42
N THR A 346 -5.04 -8.89 37.62
CA THR A 346 -4.54 -10.18 38.14
C THR A 346 -5.62 -11.25 38.07
N THR A 347 -5.26 -12.51 37.81
CA THR A 347 -6.19 -13.65 37.86
C THR A 347 -6.83 -13.88 39.23
N SER A 348 -6.24 -13.37 40.31
CA SER A 348 -6.76 -13.42 41.68
C SER A 348 -7.91 -12.44 41.99
N GLY A 349 -8.39 -11.67 41.01
CA GLY A 349 -9.54 -10.76 41.19
C GLY A 349 -9.25 -9.51 42.02
N ALA A 350 -7.98 -9.16 42.26
CA ALA A 350 -7.62 -7.90 42.91
C ALA A 350 -8.08 -6.68 42.09
N ILE A 351 -8.33 -5.56 42.77
CA ILE A 351 -8.79 -4.32 42.16
C ILE A 351 -7.78 -3.87 41.10
N PRO A 352 -8.20 -3.63 39.83
CA PRO A 352 -7.29 -3.11 38.82
C PRO A 352 -6.86 -1.69 39.18
N LEU A 353 -5.55 -1.45 39.26
CA LEU A 353 -5.03 -0.09 39.27
C LEU A 353 -5.37 0.55 37.92
N ASN A 354 -6.24 1.57 37.95
CA ASN A 354 -6.82 2.22 36.78
C ASN A 354 -6.40 3.70 36.75
N LEU A 355 -5.60 4.05 35.75
CA LEU A 355 -5.20 5.41 35.43
C LEU A 355 -6.20 5.94 34.39
N THR A 356 -6.93 7.01 34.72
CA THR A 356 -7.87 7.66 33.78
C THR A 356 -7.45 9.09 33.54
N TYR A 357 -7.02 9.39 32.31
CA TYR A 357 -6.61 10.71 31.84
C TYR A 357 -7.76 11.36 31.07
N ALA A 358 -8.43 12.31 31.72
CA ALA A 358 -9.54 13.09 31.17
C ALA A 358 -9.14 14.54 30.76
N ASN A 359 -7.84 14.79 30.63
CA ASN A 359 -7.26 16.05 30.16
C ASN A 359 -6.17 15.77 29.12
N THR A 360 -5.89 16.75 28.27
CA THR A 360 -4.71 16.76 27.37
C THR A 360 -3.43 16.79 28.20
N VAL A 361 -2.49 15.88 27.94
CA VAL A 361 -1.17 15.78 28.61
C VAL A 361 -0.09 15.35 27.63
N ASN A 362 1.14 15.82 27.82
CA ASN A 362 2.32 15.43 27.04
C ASN A 362 3.44 15.03 28.01
N ASP A 363 4.28 14.07 27.62
CA ASP A 363 5.42 13.55 28.39
C ASP A 363 5.10 13.21 29.85
N GLN A 364 3.86 12.79 30.11
CA GLN A 364 3.36 12.44 31.42
C GLN A 364 3.96 11.10 31.88
N PRO A 365 4.72 11.05 32.98
CA PRO A 365 5.16 9.81 33.58
C PRO A 365 3.93 8.95 33.92
N GLY A 366 3.93 7.70 33.48
CA GLY A 366 2.90 6.72 33.81
C GLY A 366 3.38 5.79 34.91
N ASP A 367 2.44 5.07 35.50
CA ASP A 367 2.71 4.22 36.65
C ASP A 367 3.24 2.82 36.25
N THR A 368 3.77 2.16 37.28
CA THR A 368 4.12 0.75 37.24
C THR A 368 2.92 -0.09 37.65
N LEU A 369 2.36 -0.84 36.70
CA LEU A 369 1.23 -1.73 36.89
C LEU A 369 1.72 -3.17 37.02
N VAL A 370 1.07 -4.01 37.83
CA VAL A 370 1.42 -5.44 37.98
C VAL A 370 0.20 -6.29 37.64
N GLY A 371 0.40 -7.39 36.90
CA GLY A 371 -0.69 -8.32 36.60
C GLY A 371 -0.39 -9.33 35.50
N ASN A 372 -1.42 -10.09 35.15
CA ASN A 372 -1.47 -11.04 34.04
C ASN A 372 -1.80 -10.35 32.71
N ARG A 373 -2.60 -9.27 32.78
CA ARG A 373 -3.16 -8.58 31.63
C ARG A 373 -3.00 -7.07 31.77
N LEU A 374 -2.43 -6.43 30.75
CA LEU A 374 -2.40 -4.97 30.56
C LEU A 374 -3.51 -4.60 29.58
N GLU A 375 -4.30 -3.56 29.88
CA GLU A 375 -5.33 -3.03 28.99
C GLU A 375 -5.18 -1.51 28.84
N MET A 376 -5.41 -1.02 27.63
CA MET A 376 -5.46 0.40 27.31
C MET A 376 -6.67 0.68 26.40
N SER A 377 -7.47 1.68 26.75
CA SER A 377 -8.62 2.10 25.95
C SER A 377 -8.63 3.61 25.82
N PHE A 378 -8.67 4.12 24.60
CA PHE A 378 -8.91 5.53 24.35
C PHE A 378 -10.34 5.69 23.85
N ASN A 379 -11.19 6.33 24.66
CA ASN A 379 -12.54 6.69 24.23
C ASN A 379 -12.48 8.02 23.49
N SER A 380 -12.47 7.97 22.15
CA SER A 380 -12.55 9.13 21.28
C SER A 380 -13.29 8.82 19.98
N ASN A 381 -14.17 9.73 19.58
CA ASN A 381 -14.82 9.72 18.26
C ASN A 381 -14.31 10.84 17.34
N SER A 382 -13.42 11.70 17.83
CA SER A 382 -12.78 12.77 17.05
C SER A 382 -11.69 12.20 16.14
N THR A 383 -11.47 12.85 14.98
CA THR A 383 -10.29 12.60 14.12
C THR A 383 -9.14 13.55 14.44
N THR A 384 -9.37 14.58 15.26
CA THR A 384 -8.36 15.59 15.65
C THR A 384 -7.79 15.38 17.05
N SER A 385 -8.37 14.47 17.83
CA SER A 385 -7.78 13.91 19.06
C SER A 385 -6.72 12.88 18.70
N LEU A 386 -5.77 12.62 19.61
CA LEU A 386 -4.73 11.62 19.43
C LEU A 386 -4.19 11.12 20.77
N ALA A 387 -3.57 9.95 20.76
CA ALA A 387 -2.93 9.35 21.92
C ALA A 387 -1.74 8.47 21.51
N LYS A 388 -0.62 8.62 22.23
CA LYS A 388 0.61 7.83 22.11
C LYS A 388 1.04 7.40 23.51
N VAL A 389 0.94 6.10 23.78
CA VAL A 389 1.31 5.51 25.07
C VAL A 389 2.50 4.57 24.89
N TYR A 390 3.59 4.80 25.62
CA TYR A 390 4.70 3.86 25.69
C TYR A 390 4.44 2.78 26.75
N PHE A 391 4.91 1.56 26.50
CA PHE A 391 4.99 0.51 27.51
C PHE A 391 6.32 -0.26 27.45
N ASN A 392 6.78 -0.74 28.60
CA ASN A 392 7.76 -1.82 28.69
C ASN A 392 7.30 -2.91 29.68
N ILE A 393 7.81 -4.12 29.49
CA ILE A 393 7.43 -5.32 30.26
C ILE A 393 8.65 -5.90 30.95
N GLN A 394 8.62 -5.90 32.28
CA GLN A 394 9.65 -6.47 33.13
C GLN A 394 9.13 -7.72 33.84
N LYS A 395 10.05 -8.56 34.31
CA LYS A 395 9.73 -9.73 35.14
C LYS A 395 9.08 -9.24 36.42
N SER A 396 7.94 -9.81 36.82
CA SER A 396 7.30 -9.44 38.09
C SER A 396 8.25 -9.65 39.27
N SER A 397 8.60 -8.54 39.93
CA SER A 397 9.34 -8.53 41.18
C SER A 397 8.33 -8.43 42.34
N PHE A 398 8.04 -9.56 42.97
CA PHE A 398 7.31 -9.60 44.24
C PHE A 398 8.19 -9.05 45.39
N SER A 399 8.40 -7.74 45.41
CA SER A 399 8.88 -7.04 46.60
C SER A 399 7.73 -6.92 47.60
N ALA A 400 7.63 -7.88 48.52
CA ALA A 400 6.70 -7.82 49.65
C ALA A 400 7.18 -6.74 50.65
N THR A 401 6.94 -5.46 50.32
CA THR A 401 7.35 -4.33 51.16
C THR A 401 6.33 -3.20 51.01
N PHE A 402 5.70 -2.84 52.12
CA PHE A 402 4.71 -1.76 52.20
C PHE A 402 5.43 -0.43 52.42
N GLY A 403 5.19 0.56 51.56
CA GLY A 403 5.64 1.94 51.74
C GLY A 403 6.99 2.30 51.13
N GLY A 404 7.08 3.52 50.57
CA GLY A 404 8.31 4.11 50.03
C GLY A 404 8.16 4.63 48.59
N PHE A 405 7.78 5.90 48.43
CA PHE A 405 8.03 6.62 47.18
C PHE A 405 9.55 6.82 47.00
N LEU A 406 10.11 6.34 45.88
CA LEU A 406 11.38 6.83 45.35
C LEU A 406 11.48 6.45 43.86
N SER A 407 11.35 7.44 42.97
CA SER A 407 11.57 7.28 41.53
C SER A 407 12.56 8.35 41.07
N ALA A 408 13.83 7.96 40.90
CA ALA A 408 14.92 8.87 40.56
C ALA A 408 16.13 8.14 39.94
N MET A 409 16.04 7.76 38.66
CA MET A 409 17.17 7.66 37.72
C MET A 409 16.64 7.94 36.31
N VAL A 410 16.89 9.12 35.72
CA VAL A 410 18.16 9.57 35.12
C VAL A 410 18.43 8.88 33.78
N LEU A 411 18.19 9.62 32.69
CA LEU A 411 18.73 9.34 31.37
C LEU A 411 19.77 10.42 31.03
N ALA A 412 21.04 10.15 31.31
CA ALA A 412 22.13 11.06 30.99
C ALA A 412 23.45 10.31 30.78
N MET A 413 23.94 10.28 29.54
CA MET A 413 25.37 10.34 29.20
C MET A 413 25.60 10.43 27.70
N ALA A 414 26.16 11.55 27.24
CA ALA A 414 26.81 11.71 25.94
C ALA A 414 27.82 12.88 26.02
N ALA A 415 28.77 12.80 26.96
CA ALA A 415 29.73 13.87 27.23
C ALA A 415 31.09 13.32 27.69
N SER A 416 31.86 12.76 26.75
CA SER A 416 33.30 12.54 26.92
C SER A 416 34.02 12.37 25.58
N ILE A 417 34.79 13.38 25.22
CA ILE A 417 36.15 13.32 24.63
C ILE A 417 36.86 14.58 25.17
N GLN A 418 38.19 14.54 25.24
CA GLN A 418 39.04 15.46 26.01
C GLN A 418 39.15 16.86 25.39
#